data_AF-A0A6J1CT68-F1
#
_entry.id   AF-A0A6J1CT68-F1
#
_cell.length_a   1.000
_cell.length_b   1.000
_cell.length_c   1.000
_cell.angle_alpha   90.00
_cell.angle_beta   90.00
_cell.angle_gamma   90.00
#
_symmetry.space_group_name_H-M   'P 1'
#
loop_
_entity.id
_entity.type
_entity.pdbx_description
1 polymer ?
#
loop_
_entity_poly.entity_id
_entity_poly.type
_entity_poly.pdbx_seq_one_letter_code
_entity_poly.pdbx_strand_id
1 'polypeptide(L)'
;MADFSSTFHFLLTFLLLLRPSLSSAPNLSELFEIWCAEHGKTYSSAEEKLYRFGVFADNYDFVSHHNNLGDSSYALSLNAFADLTHHEFKASRLGFSLSAALRNSQPVPPQEPSPPLDVPDSLDWRKEGAVTAVKDQGSCGACWSFAATGAIEGINKIKTGSLISLSEQELVDCDRLHNSGCAGGLMDYAYQFVITNHGIDTEDDYPYQGRDGSCRKDKLKRNVVTIDGYIDVAPSDEKRLREAVAVQPVSVGICGSERAFQLYSKDMDQKTELIIGL
;
A
#
# COMPACT_ATOMS: atom_id res chain seq x y z
N MET A 1 54.06 -40.76 -65.44
CA MET A 1 52.83 -41.17 -66.16
C MET A 1 51.68 -40.51 -65.43
N ALA A 2 50.94 -39.67 -66.16
CA ALA A 2 49.88 -38.82 -65.65
C ALA A 2 48.52 -39.50 -65.84
N ASP A 3 47.59 -39.25 -64.91
CA ASP A 3 46.13 -39.33 -65.08
C ASP A 3 45.55 -38.30 -64.08
N PHE A 4 45.06 -37.13 -64.49
CA PHE A 4 43.80 -36.74 -65.16
C PHE A 4 42.52 -36.86 -64.31
N SER A 5 41.82 -35.71 -64.24
CA SER A 5 40.38 -35.50 -63.95
C SER A 5 39.95 -35.36 -62.48
N SER A 6 39.01 -34.51 -62.08
CA SER A 6 38.48 -33.21 -62.53
C SER A 6 37.48 -32.80 -61.43
N THR A 7 37.56 -31.56 -60.98
CA THR A 7 36.48 -30.69 -60.45
C THR A 7 35.14 -31.29 -60.01
N PHE A 8 34.73 -31.07 -58.75
CA PHE A 8 33.39 -30.51 -58.42
C PHE A 8 33.26 -30.05 -56.95
N HIS A 9 32.74 -28.83 -56.79
CA HIS A 9 32.01 -28.26 -55.63
C HIS A 9 32.77 -27.60 -54.47
N PHE A 10 33.06 -26.30 -54.71
CA PHE A 10 32.98 -25.23 -53.71
C PHE A 10 31.52 -25.02 -53.25
N LEU A 11 31.37 -24.50 -52.02
CA LEU A 11 30.14 -24.06 -51.31
C LEU A 11 29.45 -25.10 -50.42
N LEU A 12 29.93 -25.23 -49.18
CA LEU A 12 29.01 -25.36 -48.04
C LEU A 12 29.12 -24.07 -47.22
N THR A 13 28.25 -23.13 -47.56
CA THR A 13 27.99 -21.91 -46.81
C THR A 13 27.57 -22.23 -45.38
N PHE A 14 28.27 -21.58 -44.48
CA PHE A 14 27.98 -21.32 -43.07
C PHE A 14 26.49 -21.01 -42.82
N LEU A 15 25.69 -22.04 -42.54
CA LEU A 15 24.40 -21.88 -41.86
C LEU A 15 24.69 -21.87 -40.37
N LEU A 16 25.06 -20.70 -39.85
CA LEU A 16 24.82 -20.37 -38.45
C LEU A 16 23.34 -20.64 -38.19
N LEU A 17 23.08 -21.68 -37.40
CA LEU A 17 21.79 -21.88 -36.76
C LEU A 17 21.55 -20.68 -35.85
N LEU A 18 20.96 -19.62 -36.38
CA LEU A 18 20.06 -18.77 -35.62
C LEU A 18 18.96 -19.71 -35.13
N ARG A 19 19.16 -20.28 -33.93
CA ARG A 19 18.05 -20.82 -33.16
C ARG A 19 17.27 -19.58 -32.71
N PRO A 20 16.09 -19.27 -33.26
CA PRO A 20 15.19 -18.42 -32.53
C PRO A 20 14.97 -19.13 -31.20
N SER A 21 15.32 -18.50 -30.09
CA SER A 21 14.82 -18.91 -28.79
C SER A 21 13.30 -18.74 -28.86
N LEU A 22 12.59 -19.79 -29.23
CA LEU A 22 11.16 -19.89 -28.95
C LEU A 22 11.06 -19.96 -27.44
N SER A 23 10.97 -18.81 -26.79
CA SER A 23 10.42 -18.76 -25.44
C SER A 23 8.98 -19.24 -25.60
N SER A 24 8.69 -20.48 -25.18
CA SER A 24 7.31 -20.93 -25.06
C SER A 24 6.57 -19.92 -24.19
N ALA A 25 5.39 -19.47 -24.62
CA ALA A 25 4.54 -18.66 -23.77
C ALA A 25 4.39 -19.37 -22.41
N PRO A 26 4.49 -18.63 -21.28
CA PRO A 26 4.40 -19.25 -19.97
C PRO A 26 3.07 -19.99 -19.83
N ASN A 27 3.10 -21.17 -19.22
CA ASN A 27 1.89 -21.88 -18.87
C ASN A 27 1.20 -21.14 -17.73
N LEU A 28 0.22 -20.30 -18.05
CA LEU A 28 -0.46 -19.45 -17.07
C LEU A 28 -1.11 -20.26 -15.95
N SER A 29 -1.59 -21.48 -16.23
CA SER A 29 -2.16 -22.35 -15.20
C SER A 29 -1.11 -22.76 -14.17
N GLU A 30 0.10 -23.12 -14.62
CA GLU A 30 1.22 -23.47 -13.73
C GLU A 30 1.68 -22.26 -12.93
N LEU A 31 1.79 -21.09 -13.59
CA LEU A 31 2.13 -19.83 -12.93
C LEU A 31 1.11 -19.46 -11.85
N PHE A 32 -0.18 -19.65 -12.09
CA PHE A 32 -1.23 -19.38 -11.11
C PHE A 32 -1.13 -20.29 -9.89
N GLU A 33 -0.82 -21.58 -10.07
CA GLU A 33 -0.65 -22.52 -8.94
C GLU A 33 0.58 -22.15 -8.09
N ILE A 34 1.70 -21.78 -8.73
CA ILE A 34 2.89 -21.28 -8.03
C ILE A 34 2.55 -20.01 -7.25
N TRP A 35 1.92 -19.04 -7.90
CA TRP A 35 1.51 -17.78 -7.28
C TRP A 35 0.55 -18.02 -6.09
N CYS A 36 -0.39 -18.95 -6.21
CA CYS A 36 -1.29 -19.33 -5.13
C CYS A 36 -0.52 -19.88 -3.93
N ALA A 37 0.48 -20.74 -4.17
CA ALA A 37 1.31 -21.31 -3.12
C ALA A 37 2.17 -20.23 -2.43
N GLU A 38 2.78 -19.32 -3.19
CA GLU A 38 3.60 -18.22 -2.67
C GLU A 38 2.79 -17.24 -1.81
N HIS A 39 1.53 -16.97 -2.19
CA HIS A 39 0.66 -16.01 -1.50
C HIS A 39 -0.34 -16.69 -0.54
N GLY A 40 -0.21 -18.00 -0.29
CA GLY A 40 -1.08 -18.75 0.61
C GLY A 40 -2.56 -18.73 0.22
N LYS A 41 -2.88 -18.64 -1.08
CA LYS A 41 -4.24 -18.50 -1.59
C LYS A 41 -4.97 -19.82 -1.58
N THR A 42 -6.16 -19.80 -1.01
CA THR A 42 -7.11 -20.92 -1.00
C THR A 42 -8.49 -20.41 -1.38
N TYR A 43 -9.25 -21.23 -2.11
CA TYR A 43 -10.58 -20.87 -2.61
C TYR A 43 -11.62 -21.85 -2.10
N SER A 44 -12.85 -21.36 -1.89
CA SER A 44 -13.94 -22.13 -1.30
C SER A 44 -14.46 -23.24 -2.22
N SER A 45 -14.28 -23.08 -3.54
CA SER A 45 -14.70 -24.07 -4.53
C SER A 45 -13.81 -24.05 -5.78
N ALA A 46 -13.94 -25.09 -6.61
CA ALA A 46 -13.25 -25.17 -7.90
C ALA A 46 -13.74 -24.08 -8.88
N GLU A 47 -15.02 -23.73 -8.81
CA GLU A 47 -15.63 -22.65 -9.59
C GLU A 47 -15.04 -21.28 -9.20
N GLU A 48 -14.88 -21.02 -7.90
CA GLU A 48 -14.19 -19.80 -7.43
C GLU A 48 -12.73 -19.79 -7.90
N LYS A 49 -12.02 -20.90 -7.77
CA LYS A 49 -10.63 -21.00 -8.24
C LYS A 49 -10.52 -20.73 -9.74
N LEU A 50 -11.44 -21.26 -10.55
CA LEU A 50 -11.48 -21.03 -11.99
C LEU A 50 -11.78 -19.57 -12.32
N TYR A 51 -12.69 -18.93 -11.59
CA TYR A 51 -12.97 -17.50 -11.72
C TYR A 51 -11.71 -16.66 -11.40
N ARG A 52 -11.06 -16.95 -10.28
CA ARG A 52 -9.84 -16.27 -9.82
C ARG A 52 -8.67 -16.46 -10.77
N PHE A 53 -8.55 -17.63 -11.38
CA PHE A 53 -7.60 -17.85 -12.47
C PHE A 53 -7.86 -16.94 -13.68
N GLY A 54 -9.13 -16.75 -14.07
CA GLY A 54 -9.48 -15.82 -15.15
C GLY A 54 -9.10 -14.37 -14.82
N VAL A 55 -9.32 -13.93 -13.59
CA VAL A 55 -8.91 -12.59 -13.11
C VAL A 55 -7.38 -12.46 -13.08
N PHE A 56 -6.69 -13.49 -12.62
CA PHE A 56 -5.22 -13.54 -12.61
C PHE A 56 -4.63 -13.44 -14.02
N ALA A 57 -5.21 -14.14 -15.00
CA ALA A 57 -4.79 -14.07 -16.39
C ALA A 57 -4.97 -12.66 -16.98
N ASP A 58 -6.10 -12.00 -16.70
CA ASP A 58 -6.34 -10.61 -17.12
C ASP A 58 -5.33 -9.64 -16.48
N ASN A 59 -5.01 -9.81 -15.19
CA ASN A 59 -3.96 -9.04 -14.52
C ASN A 59 -2.56 -9.34 -15.05
N TYR A 60 -2.27 -10.59 -15.44
CA TYR A 60 -1.01 -10.96 -16.09
C TYR A 60 -0.82 -10.23 -17.42
N ASP A 61 -1.85 -10.16 -18.26
CA ASP A 61 -1.77 -9.45 -19.53
C ASP A 61 -1.52 -7.95 -19.32
N PHE A 62 -2.20 -7.35 -18.34
CA PHE A 62 -2.00 -5.94 -17.97
C PHE A 62 -0.57 -5.66 -17.50
N VAL A 63 -0.05 -6.47 -16.56
CA VAL A 63 1.33 -6.34 -16.04
C VAL A 63 2.35 -6.54 -17.16
N SER A 64 2.17 -7.57 -17.98
CA SER A 64 3.09 -7.90 -19.08
C SER A 64 3.10 -6.79 -20.13
N HIS A 65 1.94 -6.25 -20.48
CA HIS A 65 1.86 -5.13 -21.42
C HIS A 65 2.57 -3.90 -20.88
N HIS A 66 2.27 -3.47 -19.65
CA HIS A 66 2.92 -2.30 -19.02
C HIS A 66 4.44 -2.44 -18.96
N ASN A 67 4.93 -3.57 -18.47
CA ASN A 67 6.37 -3.78 -18.28
C ASN A 67 7.14 -3.92 -19.61
N ASN A 68 6.49 -4.37 -20.69
CA ASN A 68 7.12 -4.53 -22.01
C ASN A 68 7.21 -3.23 -22.82
N LEU A 69 6.46 -2.18 -22.46
CA LEU A 69 6.55 -0.88 -23.13
C LEU A 69 7.89 -0.17 -22.88
N GLY A 70 8.62 -0.52 -21.82
CA GLY A 70 9.99 -0.05 -21.57
C GLY A 70 10.13 1.42 -21.12
N ASP A 71 9.07 2.22 -21.22
CA ASP A 71 9.10 3.67 -20.99
C ASP A 71 8.54 4.11 -19.62
N SER A 72 8.22 3.16 -18.73
CA SER A 72 7.66 3.47 -17.41
C SER A 72 8.75 3.61 -16.34
N SER A 73 8.60 4.63 -15.48
CA SER A 73 9.47 4.83 -14.31
C SER A 73 9.21 3.84 -13.17
N TYR A 74 8.22 2.96 -13.32
CA TYR A 74 7.86 1.94 -12.33
C TYR A 74 7.47 0.62 -12.98
N ALA A 75 7.63 -0.46 -12.22
CA ALA A 75 7.26 -1.80 -12.63
C ALA A 75 6.03 -2.31 -11.88
N LEU A 76 5.23 -3.09 -12.58
CA LEU A 76 4.10 -3.83 -12.02
C LEU A 76 4.48 -5.29 -11.77
N SER A 77 3.75 -5.95 -10.87
CA SER A 77 3.93 -7.38 -10.57
C SER A 77 2.60 -8.06 -10.28
N LEU A 78 2.59 -9.39 -10.39
CA LEU A 78 1.51 -10.23 -9.88
C LEU A 78 1.64 -10.35 -8.35
N ASN A 79 1.38 -9.26 -7.63
CA ASN A 79 1.44 -9.20 -6.17
C ASN A 79 0.23 -9.92 -5.53
N ALA A 80 0.04 -9.78 -4.22
CA ALA A 80 -1.02 -10.42 -3.45
C ALA A 80 -2.46 -10.11 -3.94
N PHE A 81 -2.63 -9.08 -4.77
CA PHE A 81 -3.92 -8.63 -5.31
C PHE A 81 -4.17 -9.08 -6.75
N ALA A 82 -3.29 -9.92 -7.31
CA ALA A 82 -3.40 -10.36 -8.70
C ALA A 82 -4.64 -11.23 -9.00
N ASP A 83 -5.30 -11.79 -7.98
CA ASP A 83 -6.57 -12.52 -8.15
C ASP A 83 -7.82 -11.66 -7.89
N LEU A 84 -7.66 -10.36 -7.65
CA LEU A 84 -8.76 -9.42 -7.49
C LEU A 84 -8.99 -8.63 -8.78
N THR A 85 -10.25 -8.49 -9.17
CA THR A 85 -10.63 -7.51 -10.18
C THR A 85 -10.37 -6.11 -9.64
N HIS A 86 -10.17 -5.15 -10.54
CA HIS A 86 -10.03 -3.75 -10.14
C HIS A 86 -11.23 -3.23 -9.33
N HIS A 87 -12.43 -3.71 -9.65
CA HIS A 87 -13.63 -3.38 -8.89
C HIS A 87 -13.61 -3.95 -7.46
N GLU A 88 -13.27 -5.24 -7.29
CA GLU A 88 -13.16 -5.87 -5.97
C GLU A 88 -12.07 -5.22 -5.12
N PHE A 89 -10.92 -4.89 -5.72
CA PHE A 89 -9.84 -4.18 -5.04
C PHE A 89 -10.34 -2.82 -4.52
N LYS A 90 -10.95 -2.00 -5.37
CA LYS A 90 -11.50 -0.69 -4.95
C LYS A 90 -12.55 -0.83 -3.86
N ALA A 91 -13.47 -1.79 -3.99
CA ALA A 91 -14.58 -1.95 -3.06
C ALA A 91 -14.13 -2.42 -1.66
N SER A 92 -13.02 -3.14 -1.56
CA SER A 92 -12.57 -3.76 -0.31
C SER A 92 -11.30 -3.14 0.31
N ARG A 93 -10.52 -2.35 -0.45
CA ARG A 93 -9.24 -1.77 0.00
C ARG A 93 -9.25 -0.25 0.14
N LEU A 94 -10.23 0.45 -0.43
CA LEU A 94 -10.30 1.91 -0.34
C LEU A 94 -11.31 2.34 0.72
N GLY A 95 -10.83 2.92 1.81
CA GLY A 95 -11.63 3.33 2.97
C GLY A 95 -11.63 4.83 3.27
N PHE A 96 -10.96 5.65 2.47
CA PHE A 96 -10.93 7.10 2.73
C PHE A 96 -12.25 7.77 2.36
N SER A 97 -12.84 8.52 3.31
CA SER A 97 -14.10 9.23 3.10
C SER A 97 -13.87 10.68 2.66
N LEU A 98 -13.81 10.91 1.34
CA LEU A 98 -13.71 12.27 0.79
C LEU A 98 -14.89 13.17 1.23
N SER A 99 -16.09 12.60 1.34
CA SER A 99 -17.27 13.35 1.81
C SER A 99 -17.12 13.82 3.25
N ALA A 100 -16.49 13.01 4.12
CA ALA A 100 -16.16 13.40 5.48
C ALA A 100 -15.11 14.52 5.48
N ALA A 101 -14.04 14.39 4.70
CA ALA A 101 -13.01 15.42 4.58
C ALA A 101 -13.58 16.78 4.15
N LEU A 102 -14.47 16.79 3.15
CA LEU A 102 -15.14 18.01 2.68
C LEU A 102 -16.07 18.62 3.73
N ARG A 103 -16.74 17.81 4.56
CA ARG A 103 -17.57 18.29 5.68
C ARG A 103 -16.73 18.78 6.84
N ASN A 104 -15.59 18.14 7.10
CA ASN A 104 -14.69 18.49 8.19
C ASN A 104 -13.78 19.68 7.86
N SER A 105 -13.73 20.10 6.59
CA SER A 105 -12.89 21.21 6.12
C SER A 105 -13.19 22.48 6.90
N GLN A 106 -12.42 22.73 7.95
CA GLN A 106 -12.37 24.01 8.62
C GLN A 106 -11.37 24.90 7.87
N PRO A 107 -11.55 26.24 7.91
CA PRO A 107 -10.50 27.13 7.48
C PRO A 107 -9.24 26.79 8.27
N VAL A 108 -8.20 26.31 7.59
CA VAL A 108 -6.89 26.12 8.20
C VAL A 108 -6.49 27.49 8.75
N PRO A 109 -6.30 27.65 10.07
CA PRO A 109 -5.89 28.92 10.65
C PRO A 109 -4.65 29.42 9.88
N PRO A 110 -4.49 30.75 9.70
CA PRO A 110 -3.29 31.29 9.06
C PRO A 110 -2.05 30.67 9.73
N GLN A 111 -1.40 29.76 9.02
CA GLN A 111 -0.18 29.16 9.53
C GLN A 111 0.88 30.25 9.45
N GLU A 112 1.29 30.76 10.61
CA GLU A 112 2.42 31.66 10.75
C GLU A 112 3.58 31.17 9.85
N PRO A 113 4.35 32.08 9.24
CA PRO A 113 5.56 31.69 8.54
C PRO A 113 6.40 30.86 9.50
N SER A 114 6.59 29.58 9.17
CA SER A 114 7.53 28.75 9.93
C SER A 114 8.88 29.48 9.89
N PRO A 115 9.60 29.65 11.02
CA PRO A 115 11.01 30.01 10.93
C PRO A 115 11.69 29.01 9.98
N PRO A 116 12.72 29.40 9.21
CA PRO A 116 13.35 28.49 8.27
C PRO A 116 13.81 27.24 9.02
N LEU A 117 13.04 26.17 8.86
CA LEU A 117 13.39 24.84 9.32
C LEU A 117 14.45 24.33 8.37
N ASP A 118 15.59 23.91 8.92
CA ASP A 118 16.59 23.20 8.15
C ASP A 118 16.05 21.79 7.88
N VAL A 119 15.24 21.67 6.82
CA VAL A 119 14.62 20.40 6.44
C VAL A 119 15.64 19.60 5.64
N PRO A 120 16.02 18.39 6.08
CA PRO A 120 16.99 17.58 5.35
C PRO A 120 16.51 17.26 3.94
N ASP A 121 17.45 17.03 3.03
CA ASP A 121 17.15 16.62 1.65
C ASP A 121 16.56 15.20 1.56
N SER A 122 16.82 14.37 2.57
CA SER A 122 16.24 13.04 2.69
C SER A 122 15.95 12.73 4.16
N LEU A 123 14.78 12.18 4.45
CA LEU A 123 14.38 11.73 5.78
C LEU A 123 13.66 10.39 5.67
N ASP A 124 13.96 9.49 6.59
CA ASP A 124 13.30 8.19 6.68
C ASP A 124 13.07 7.83 8.16
N TRP A 125 11.84 8.04 8.63
CA TRP A 125 11.45 7.77 10.01
C TRP A 125 11.61 6.29 10.42
N ARG A 126 11.73 5.36 9.47
CA ARG A 126 12.06 3.95 9.77
C ARG A 126 13.47 3.83 10.35
N LYS A 127 14.42 4.61 9.84
CA LYS A 127 15.83 4.62 10.33
C LYS A 127 15.94 5.24 11.71
N GLU A 128 15.01 6.13 12.05
CA GLU A 128 14.88 6.73 13.39
C GLU A 128 14.07 5.83 14.36
N GLY A 129 13.60 4.66 13.90
CA GLY A 129 12.82 3.73 14.71
C GLY A 129 11.45 4.26 15.12
N ALA A 130 10.87 5.17 14.33
CA ALA A 130 9.57 5.81 14.54
C ALA A 130 8.46 5.28 13.63
N VAL A 131 8.64 4.06 13.10
CA VAL A 131 7.66 3.38 12.25
C VAL A 131 7.60 1.92 12.68
N THR A 132 6.39 1.41 12.91
CA THR A 132 6.12 0.00 13.23
C THR A 132 6.26 -0.88 11.98
N ALA A 133 6.10 -2.20 12.13
CA ALA A 133 6.04 -3.08 10.97
C ALA A 133 4.82 -2.76 10.10
N VAL A 134 4.92 -2.97 8.79
CA VAL A 134 3.78 -2.84 7.87
C VAL A 134 2.71 -3.85 8.27
N LYS A 135 1.46 -3.37 8.34
CA LYS A 135 0.26 -4.16 8.67
C LYS A 135 -0.63 -4.36 7.44
N ASP A 136 -1.59 -5.28 7.51
CA ASP A 136 -2.54 -5.61 6.43
C ASP A 136 -3.98 -5.34 6.91
N GLN A 137 -4.68 -4.40 6.26
CA GLN A 137 -6.07 -4.07 6.61
C GLN A 137 -7.08 -5.11 6.10
N GLY A 138 -6.64 -6.05 5.25
CA GLY A 138 -7.50 -7.06 4.64
C GLY A 138 -8.64 -6.43 3.84
N SER A 139 -9.82 -7.05 3.85
CA SER A 139 -11.01 -6.61 3.08
C SER A 139 -11.84 -5.51 3.75
N CYS A 140 -11.28 -4.83 4.74
CA CYS A 140 -11.94 -3.76 5.46
C CYS A 140 -11.40 -2.41 4.96
N GLY A 141 -12.29 -1.44 4.68
CA GLY A 141 -11.92 -0.06 4.35
C GLY A 141 -11.42 0.71 5.58
N ALA A 142 -10.47 0.14 6.33
CA ALA A 142 -9.91 0.70 7.55
C ALA A 142 -8.65 1.54 7.33
N CYS A 143 -8.24 1.82 6.08
CA CYS A 143 -7.01 2.57 5.79
C CYS A 143 -6.90 3.90 6.57
N TRP A 144 -8.03 4.56 6.86
CA TRP A 144 -8.10 5.76 7.69
C TRP A 144 -7.63 5.51 9.13
N SER A 145 -7.96 4.35 9.69
CA SER A 145 -7.52 3.94 11.02
C SER A 145 -6.03 3.62 11.03
N PHE A 146 -5.53 2.88 10.04
CA PHE A 146 -4.10 2.55 9.91
C PHE A 146 -3.23 3.80 9.71
N ALA A 147 -3.70 4.76 8.90
CA ALA A 147 -3.00 6.02 8.71
C ALA A 147 -2.94 6.81 10.04
N ALA A 148 -4.07 6.91 10.76
CA ALA A 148 -4.13 7.59 12.04
C ALA A 148 -3.23 6.93 13.10
N THR A 149 -3.30 5.61 13.28
CA THR A 149 -2.44 4.89 14.24
C THR A 149 -0.99 5.07 13.86
N GLY A 150 -0.58 4.87 12.61
CA GLY A 150 0.81 5.02 12.18
C GLY A 150 1.40 6.42 12.48
N ALA A 151 0.60 7.49 12.31
CA ALA A 151 1.02 8.83 12.68
C ALA A 151 1.16 9.01 14.21
N ILE A 152 0.22 8.48 15.01
CA ILE A 152 0.25 8.53 16.47
C ILE A 152 1.44 7.72 17.03
N GLU A 153 1.67 6.51 16.50
CA GLU A 153 2.80 5.64 16.87
C GLU A 153 4.13 6.38 16.68
N GLY A 154 4.30 7.03 15.53
CA GLY A 154 5.49 7.80 15.19
C GLY A 154 5.74 8.99 16.12
N ILE A 155 4.72 9.83 16.35
CA ILE A 155 4.87 10.98 17.26
C ILE A 155 5.08 10.53 18.71
N ASN A 156 4.46 9.43 19.14
CA ASN A 156 4.69 8.86 20.47
C ASN A 156 6.15 8.43 20.64
N LYS A 157 6.74 7.77 19.63
CA LYS A 157 8.17 7.44 19.63
C LYS A 157 9.03 8.69 19.75
N ILE A 158 8.74 9.73 18.97
CA ILE A 158 9.51 10.98 18.95
C ILE A 158 9.45 11.69 20.31
N LYS A 159 8.30 11.71 20.98
CA LYS A 159 8.10 12.41 22.26
C LYS A 159 8.55 11.63 23.48
N THR A 160 8.37 10.31 23.48
CA THR A 160 8.56 9.47 24.68
C THR A 160 9.72 8.50 24.57
N GLY A 161 10.25 8.27 23.36
CA GLY A 161 11.23 7.23 23.08
C GLY A 161 10.64 5.83 22.89
N SER A 162 9.33 5.65 23.09
CA SER A 162 8.67 4.34 23.00
C SER A 162 7.88 4.18 21.70
N LEU A 163 8.26 3.20 20.88
CA LEU A 163 7.48 2.79 19.72
C LEU A 163 6.51 1.70 20.18
N ILE A 164 5.22 2.02 20.20
CA ILE A 164 4.16 1.14 20.68
C ILE A 164 3.22 0.92 19.51
N SER A 165 2.86 -0.33 19.19
CA SER A 165 1.87 -0.57 18.15
C SER A 165 0.45 -0.40 18.70
N LEU A 166 -0.35 0.43 18.04
CA LEU A 166 -1.68 0.85 18.49
C LEU A 166 -2.78 0.07 17.77
N SER A 167 -3.94 -0.01 18.42
CA SER A 167 -5.08 -0.77 17.91
C SER A 167 -5.84 -0.02 16.82
N GLU A 168 -5.74 -0.49 15.59
CA GLU A 168 -6.67 -0.02 14.54
C GLU A 168 -8.10 -0.47 14.80
N GLN A 169 -8.28 -1.64 15.43
CA GLN A 169 -9.62 -2.18 15.69
C GLN A 169 -10.41 -1.33 16.68
N GLU A 170 -9.76 -0.71 17.66
CA GLU A 170 -10.44 0.19 18.60
C GLU A 170 -11.06 1.37 17.87
N LEU A 171 -10.33 2.00 16.95
CA LEU A 171 -10.88 3.07 16.11
C LEU A 171 -12.00 2.54 15.22
N VAL A 172 -11.80 1.41 14.53
CA VAL A 172 -12.83 0.78 13.69
C VAL A 172 -14.12 0.52 14.48
N ASP A 173 -14.02 0.03 15.70
CA ASP A 173 -15.19 -0.35 16.51
C ASP A 173 -15.84 0.83 17.23
N CYS A 174 -15.04 1.78 17.72
CA CYS A 174 -15.48 2.79 18.69
C CYS A 174 -15.63 4.20 18.11
N ASP A 175 -14.85 4.59 17.10
CA ASP A 175 -15.01 5.87 16.41
C ASP A 175 -16.16 5.79 15.40
N ARG A 176 -17.38 5.92 15.92
CA ARG A 176 -18.64 5.76 15.17
C ARG A 176 -19.46 7.04 15.04
N LEU A 177 -18.97 8.17 15.57
CA LEU A 177 -19.70 9.43 15.51
C LEU A 177 -19.74 9.99 14.08
N HIS A 178 -18.60 9.91 13.39
CA HIS A 178 -18.44 10.40 12.01
C HIS A 178 -17.78 9.38 11.07
N ASN A 179 -17.00 8.44 11.62
CA ASN A 179 -16.42 7.32 10.88
C ASN A 179 -17.36 6.11 10.85
N SER A 180 -17.17 5.25 9.84
CA SER A 180 -18.07 4.13 9.53
C SER A 180 -17.37 2.78 9.56
N GLY A 181 -16.31 2.64 10.37
CA GLY A 181 -15.54 1.39 10.49
C GLY A 181 -15.02 0.92 9.12
N CYS A 182 -15.39 -0.29 8.71
CA CYS A 182 -14.96 -0.85 7.42
C CYS A 182 -15.57 -0.19 6.18
N ALA A 183 -16.65 0.60 6.34
CA ALA A 183 -17.20 1.40 5.25
C ALA A 183 -16.45 2.73 5.03
N GLY A 184 -15.39 2.96 5.80
CA GLY A 184 -14.48 4.07 5.62
C GLY A 184 -14.58 5.18 6.67
N GLY A 185 -13.64 6.11 6.58
CA GLY A 185 -13.46 7.16 7.56
C GLY A 185 -12.41 8.20 7.19
N LEU A 186 -12.12 9.07 8.16
CA LEU A 186 -11.20 10.19 8.08
C LEU A 186 -10.30 10.19 9.32
N MET A 187 -9.00 10.40 9.11
CA MET A 187 -7.97 10.41 10.15
C MET A 187 -8.23 11.48 11.22
N ASP A 188 -8.71 12.67 10.84
CA ASP A 188 -9.04 13.76 11.77
C ASP A 188 -10.05 13.34 12.84
N TYR A 189 -11.09 12.60 12.44
CA TYR A 189 -12.08 12.09 13.36
C TYR A 189 -11.50 11.02 14.28
N ALA A 190 -10.57 10.21 13.77
CA ALA A 190 -9.83 9.26 14.60
C ALA A 190 -8.97 9.99 15.64
N TYR A 191 -8.25 11.04 15.24
CA TYR A 191 -7.48 11.87 16.18
C TYR A 191 -8.40 12.52 17.23
N GLN A 192 -9.53 13.09 16.80
CA GLN A 192 -10.51 13.68 17.70
C GLN A 192 -11.08 12.64 18.68
N PHE A 193 -11.33 11.41 18.22
CA PHE A 193 -11.73 10.30 19.06
C PHE A 193 -10.67 10.01 20.12
N VAL A 194 -9.40 9.84 19.75
CA VAL A 194 -8.31 9.55 20.70
C VAL A 194 -8.19 10.67 21.75
N ILE A 195 -8.31 11.93 21.35
CA ILE A 195 -8.30 13.08 22.29
C ILE A 195 -9.47 12.99 23.28
N THR A 196 -10.68 12.73 22.77
CA THR A 196 -11.92 12.71 23.58
C THR A 196 -12.01 11.48 24.47
N ASN A 197 -11.51 10.34 24.01
CA ASN A 197 -11.40 9.10 24.77
C ASN A 197 -10.26 9.17 25.81
N HIS A 198 -9.42 10.20 25.73
CA HIS A 198 -8.21 10.37 26.52
C HIS A 198 -7.17 9.28 26.29
N GLY A 199 -7.15 8.66 25.11
CA GLY A 199 -6.14 7.72 24.68
C GLY A 199 -6.67 6.62 23.76
N ILE A 200 -5.76 5.72 23.40
CA ILE A 200 -5.98 4.52 22.59
C ILE A 200 -5.15 3.36 23.16
N ASP A 201 -5.65 2.14 23.01
CA ASP A 201 -5.04 0.89 23.47
C ASP A 201 -4.05 0.33 22.44
N THR A 202 -3.33 -0.72 22.83
CA THR A 202 -2.34 -1.39 21.97
C THR A 202 -2.99 -2.41 21.04
N GLU A 203 -2.30 -2.72 19.94
CA GLU A 203 -2.67 -3.82 19.04
C GLU A 203 -2.76 -5.16 19.80
N ASP A 204 -1.85 -5.42 20.75
CA ASP A 204 -1.86 -6.66 21.53
C ASP A 204 -3.11 -6.82 22.41
N ASP A 205 -3.62 -5.71 22.97
CA ASP A 205 -4.76 -5.71 23.88
C ASP A 205 -6.11 -5.62 23.18
N TYR A 206 -6.13 -5.03 21.98
CA TYR A 206 -7.31 -4.94 21.12
C TYR A 206 -6.92 -5.26 19.66
N PRO A 207 -6.70 -6.56 19.34
CA PRO A 207 -6.17 -6.95 18.04
C PRO A 207 -7.10 -6.66 16.86
N TYR A 208 -6.49 -6.40 15.71
CA TYR A 208 -7.16 -6.23 14.43
C TYR A 208 -7.90 -7.49 13.98
N GLN A 209 -9.14 -7.31 13.53
CA GLN A 209 -10.04 -8.38 13.09
C GLN A 209 -10.50 -8.23 11.63
N GLY A 210 -10.17 -7.13 10.95
CA GLY A 210 -10.54 -6.93 9.54
C GLY A 210 -12.05 -6.84 9.28
N ARG A 211 -12.84 -6.45 10.29
CA ARG A 211 -14.31 -6.33 10.20
C ARG A 211 -14.84 -5.39 11.27
N ASP A 212 -16.07 -4.94 11.09
CA ASP A 212 -16.79 -4.21 12.14
C ASP A 212 -17.09 -5.12 13.34
N GLY A 213 -16.70 -4.66 14.52
CA GLY A 213 -17.03 -5.24 15.82
C GLY A 213 -17.87 -4.30 16.68
N SER A 214 -18.21 -4.77 17.87
CA SER A 214 -18.80 -3.92 18.91
C SER A 214 -17.70 -3.31 19.75
N CYS A 215 -17.79 -1.99 20.00
CA CYS A 215 -16.83 -1.28 20.84
C CYS A 215 -16.71 -1.91 22.24
N ARG A 216 -15.48 -2.34 22.58
CA ARG A 216 -15.16 -2.96 23.88
C ARG A 216 -14.95 -1.88 24.95
N LYS A 217 -16.04 -1.49 25.60
CA LYS A 217 -16.05 -0.40 26.60
C LYS A 217 -15.11 -0.59 27.80
N ASP A 218 -14.77 -1.83 28.13
CA ASP A 218 -13.77 -2.15 29.15
C ASP A 218 -12.36 -1.76 28.72
N LYS A 219 -12.06 -1.88 27.42
CA LYS A 219 -10.78 -1.51 26.80
C LYS A 219 -10.62 0.00 26.63
N LEU A 220 -11.71 0.75 26.40
CA LEU A 220 -11.69 2.23 26.36
C LEU A 220 -11.13 2.92 27.63
N LYS A 221 -10.98 2.18 28.74
CA LYS A 221 -10.38 2.71 29.97
C LYS A 221 -8.86 2.59 29.98
N ARG A 222 -8.27 1.91 28.99
CA ARG A 222 -6.84 1.68 28.83
C ARG A 222 -6.28 2.72 27.86
N ASN A 223 -5.80 3.80 28.45
CA ASN A 223 -5.29 4.93 27.69
C ASN A 223 -3.77 4.84 27.60
N VAL A 224 -3.28 4.03 26.65
CA VAL A 224 -1.84 3.70 26.56
C VAL A 224 -1.07 4.84 25.89
N VAL A 225 -1.61 5.39 24.82
CA VAL A 225 -1.04 6.57 24.13
C VAL A 225 -2.12 7.65 23.98
N THR A 226 -1.72 8.90 24.18
CA THR A 226 -2.57 10.09 24.03
C THR A 226 -1.94 11.07 23.04
N ILE A 227 -2.77 11.89 22.42
CA ILE A 227 -2.34 13.06 21.64
C ILE A 227 -3.05 14.31 22.16
N ASP A 228 -2.40 15.46 22.04
CA ASP A 228 -2.94 16.73 22.54
C ASP A 228 -3.80 17.46 21.49
N GLY A 229 -3.66 17.09 20.22
CA GLY A 229 -4.30 17.75 19.09
C GLY A 229 -3.85 17.20 17.75
N TYR A 230 -4.42 17.74 16.67
CA TYR A 230 -4.01 17.53 15.29
C TYR A 230 -4.12 18.83 14.50
N ILE A 231 -3.36 18.95 13.41
CA ILE A 231 -3.32 20.14 12.56
C ILE A 231 -3.32 19.69 11.10
N ASP A 232 -4.20 20.28 10.30
CA ASP A 232 -4.19 20.07 8.86
C ASP A 232 -3.04 20.84 8.20
N VAL A 233 -2.28 20.13 7.38
CA VAL A 233 -1.37 20.75 6.42
C VAL A 233 -2.23 21.35 5.30
N ALA A 234 -1.89 22.58 4.88
CA ALA A 234 -2.62 23.24 3.80
C ALA A 234 -2.68 22.34 2.55
N PRO A 235 -3.88 22.11 1.96
CA PRO A 235 -4.01 21.27 0.79
C PRO A 235 -3.15 21.78 -0.38
N SER A 236 -2.53 20.84 -1.10
CA SER A 236 -1.69 21.14 -2.27
C SER A 236 -0.46 22.05 -1.99
N ASP A 237 0.02 22.09 -0.75
CA ASP A 237 1.26 22.79 -0.38
C ASP A 237 2.37 21.77 -0.04
N GLU A 238 3.09 21.31 -1.06
CA GLU A 238 4.20 20.35 -0.91
C GLU A 238 5.31 20.86 0.01
N LYS A 239 5.54 22.18 0.06
CA LYS A 239 6.56 22.76 0.92
C LYS A 239 6.16 22.61 2.38
N ARG A 240 4.91 22.93 2.73
CA ARG A 240 4.38 22.74 4.09
C ARG A 240 4.30 21.26 4.46
N LEU A 241 3.96 20.38 3.51
CA LEU A 241 4.01 18.93 3.76
C LEU A 241 5.44 18.47 4.06
N ARG A 242 6.44 18.94 3.30
CA ARG A 242 7.85 18.66 3.56
C ARG A 242 8.28 19.16 4.95
N GLU A 243 7.88 20.37 5.34
CA GLU A 243 8.14 20.90 6.69
C GLU A 243 7.46 20.06 7.79
N ALA A 244 6.23 19.59 7.58
CA ALA A 244 5.52 18.74 8.54
C ALA A 244 6.17 17.35 8.69
N VAL A 245 6.52 16.71 7.57
CA VAL A 245 7.19 15.40 7.55
C VAL A 245 8.57 15.47 8.22
N ALA A 246 9.26 16.61 8.15
CA ALA A 246 10.53 16.84 8.84
C ALA A 246 10.43 16.75 10.37
N VAL A 247 9.23 16.95 10.93
CA VAL A 247 9.00 16.98 12.38
C VAL A 247 8.44 15.65 12.89
N GLN A 248 7.59 14.97 12.11
CA GLN A 248 6.97 13.69 12.47
C GLN A 248 6.32 12.99 11.26
N PRO A 249 5.97 11.70 11.35
CA PRO A 249 5.10 11.05 10.36
C PRO A 249 3.73 11.75 10.21
N VAL A 250 3.24 11.84 8.98
CA VAL A 250 2.00 12.56 8.61
C VAL A 250 1.05 11.61 7.89
N SER A 251 -0.23 11.63 8.29
CA SER A 251 -1.30 10.96 7.53
C SER A 251 -1.60 11.71 6.25
N VAL A 252 -1.60 11.00 5.11
CA VAL A 252 -1.93 11.58 3.80
C VAL A 252 -2.95 10.71 3.06
N GLY A 253 -3.83 11.37 2.30
CA GLY A 253 -4.73 10.70 1.36
C GLY A 253 -4.16 10.76 -0.05
N ILE A 254 -4.18 9.64 -0.76
CA ILE A 254 -3.77 9.54 -2.17
C ILE A 254 -4.84 8.82 -3.00
N CYS A 255 -4.84 9.04 -4.31
CA CYS A 255 -5.69 8.30 -5.23
C CYS A 255 -5.10 6.90 -5.47
N GLY A 256 -5.49 5.93 -4.64
CA GLY A 256 -5.08 4.52 -4.78
C GLY A 256 -5.97 3.70 -5.73
N SER A 257 -6.86 4.34 -6.48
CA SER A 257 -7.90 3.65 -7.25
C SER A 257 -7.48 3.24 -8.66
N GLU A 258 -6.23 3.40 -9.06
CA GLU A 258 -5.74 2.98 -10.38
C GLU A 258 -5.35 1.51 -10.40
N ARG A 259 -5.57 0.83 -11.53
CA ARG A 259 -5.18 -0.60 -11.66
C ARG A 259 -3.66 -0.79 -11.58
N ALA A 260 -2.89 0.20 -12.04
CA ALA A 260 -1.44 0.23 -11.86
C ALA A 260 -1.04 0.30 -10.38
N PHE A 261 -1.82 0.99 -9.55
CA PHE A 261 -1.57 1.07 -8.11
C PHE A 261 -1.83 -0.27 -7.42
N GLN A 262 -2.93 -0.94 -7.78
CA GLN A 262 -3.25 -2.29 -7.30
C GLN A 262 -2.09 -3.28 -7.52
N LEU A 263 -1.41 -3.18 -8.67
CA LEU A 263 -0.38 -4.14 -9.11
C LEU A 263 1.04 -3.58 -9.00
N TYR A 264 1.22 -2.46 -8.30
CA TYR A 264 2.52 -1.82 -8.13
C TYR A 264 3.53 -2.79 -7.49
N SER A 265 4.79 -2.69 -7.92
CA SER A 265 5.90 -3.48 -7.38
C SER A 265 6.99 -2.57 -6.83
N LYS A 266 7.55 -1.72 -7.68
CA LYS A 266 8.69 -0.87 -7.35
C LYS A 266 8.88 0.22 -8.38
N ASP A 267 9.54 1.29 -7.97
CA ASP A 267 10.12 2.26 -8.88
C ASP A 267 11.37 1.65 -9.54
N MET A 268 11.57 1.97 -10.82
CA MET A 268 12.75 1.55 -11.57
C MET A 268 13.95 2.44 -11.23
N ASP A 269 13.67 3.69 -10.87
CA ASP A 269 14.64 4.64 -10.31
C ASP A 269 14.41 4.71 -8.79
N GLN A 270 15.26 4.06 -7.99
CA GLN A 270 15.15 3.89 -6.52
C GLN A 270 15.17 5.18 -5.66
N LYS A 271 14.62 6.30 -6.15
CA LYS A 271 14.61 7.59 -5.45
C LYS A 271 13.49 7.72 -4.42
N THR A 272 12.46 6.88 -4.52
CA THR A 272 11.33 6.90 -3.58
C THR A 272 10.89 5.46 -3.31
N GLU A 273 10.94 5.02 -2.04
CA GLU A 273 10.18 3.84 -1.62
C GLU A 273 8.84 4.34 -1.10
N LEU A 274 7.80 4.22 -1.94
CA LEU A 274 6.44 4.50 -1.52
C LEU A 274 5.94 3.28 -0.71
N ILE A 275 6.07 3.33 0.62
CA ILE A 275 5.35 2.38 1.47
C ILE A 275 3.93 2.89 1.60
N ILE A 276 3.04 2.29 0.82
CA ILE A 276 1.60 2.49 0.98
C ILE A 276 1.12 1.37 1.89
N GLY A 277 0.63 1.72 3.08
CA GLY A 277 -0.18 0.80 3.87
C GLY A 277 -1.53 0.62 3.16
N LEU A 278 -1.71 -0.52 2.50
CA LEU A 278 -2.97 -0.98 1.91
C LEU A 278 -3.42 -2.29 2.55
#